data_AF-A0A9W4K962-F1
#
_entry.id   AF-A0A9W4K962-F1
#
_cell.length_a   1.000
_cell.length_b   1.000
_cell.length_c   1.000
_cell.angle_alpha   90.00
_cell.angle_beta   90.00
_cell.angle_gamma   90.00
#
_symmetry.space_group_name_H-M   'P 1'
#
loop_
_entity.id
_entity.type
_entity.pdbx_description
1 polymer ?
#
loop_
_entity_poly.entity_id
_entity_poly.type
_entity_poly.pdbx_seq_one_letter_code
_entity_poly.pdbx_strand_id
1 'polypeptide(L)'
;MMKPEPSPPASSPTVEAAAVPLDSPTRVIPIQPDLAEIKVPDGPLPSYRYHPVTCQPIKPRDYQTELKQLEEQYKSREAALHAQEELSKQVKEKIEAAKRKREDVQKSMDKKLKERETEMKVVSKFQETKTSDIPS
;
A
#
# COMPACT_ATOMS: atom_id res chain seq x y z
N MET A 1 16.56 -48.35 -2.97
CA MET A 1 16.49 -46.90 -2.66
C MET A 1 15.56 -46.26 -3.68
N MET A 2 14.38 -45.82 -3.26
CA MET A 2 13.56 -44.83 -3.96
C MET A 2 12.72 -44.11 -2.89
N LYS A 3 12.87 -42.80 -2.81
CA LYS A 3 12.18 -41.91 -1.87
C LYS A 3 10.87 -41.49 -2.55
N PRO A 4 9.67 -41.70 -1.97
CA PRO A 4 8.46 -41.18 -2.56
C PRO A 4 8.43 -39.65 -2.40
N GLU A 5 8.13 -38.99 -3.51
CA GLU A 5 7.95 -37.55 -3.66
C GLU A 5 6.70 -37.09 -2.89
N PRO A 6 6.73 -35.95 -2.17
CA PRO A 6 5.55 -35.48 -1.44
C PRO A 6 4.51 -34.91 -2.42
N SER A 7 3.33 -35.50 -2.43
CA SER A 7 2.17 -35.01 -3.18
C SER A 7 1.82 -33.56 -2.81
N PRO A 8 1.39 -32.73 -3.77
CA PRO A 8 0.88 -31.40 -3.45
C PRO A 8 -0.39 -31.50 -2.58
N PRO A 9 -0.62 -30.56 -1.64
CA PRO A 9 -1.83 -30.57 -0.84
C PRO A 9 -3.06 -30.44 -1.73
N ALA A 10 -4.04 -31.30 -1.46
CA ALA A 10 -5.32 -31.35 -2.15
C ALA A 10 -5.98 -29.96 -2.17
N SER A 11 -6.59 -29.64 -3.32
CA SER A 11 -7.50 -28.54 -3.61
C SER A 11 -7.94 -27.70 -2.42
N SER A 12 -7.60 -26.41 -2.48
CA SER A 12 -8.23 -25.32 -1.75
C SER A 12 -9.75 -25.50 -1.71
N PRO A 13 -10.41 -25.39 -0.54
CA PRO A 13 -11.86 -25.31 -0.52
C PRO A 13 -12.28 -24.05 -1.29
N THR A 14 -13.14 -24.31 -2.27
CA THR A 14 -13.70 -23.34 -3.20
C THR A 14 -14.80 -22.54 -2.49
N VAL A 15 -14.61 -21.21 -2.43
CA VAL A 15 -15.65 -20.15 -2.47
C VAL A 15 -16.59 -20.00 -1.25
N GLU A 16 -16.71 -18.73 -0.78
CA GLU A 16 -17.82 -18.19 0.04
C GLU A 16 -17.88 -18.44 1.56
N ALA A 17 -16.75 -18.57 2.25
CA ALA A 17 -16.76 -18.31 3.70
C ALA A 17 -16.89 -16.80 3.95
N ALA A 18 -18.11 -16.32 4.23
CA ALA A 18 -18.36 -14.99 4.78
C ALA A 18 -17.29 -14.69 5.85
N ALA A 19 -16.65 -13.52 5.76
CA ALA A 19 -15.61 -13.14 6.71
C ALA A 19 -16.14 -13.33 8.14
N VAL A 20 -15.62 -14.34 8.83
CA VAL A 20 -16.07 -14.69 10.17
C VAL A 20 -15.91 -13.46 11.06
N PRO A 21 -16.98 -12.94 11.70
CA PRO A 21 -16.90 -11.72 12.51
C PRO A 21 -15.77 -11.78 13.55
N LEU A 22 -15.17 -10.63 13.87
CA LEU A 22 -14.08 -10.55 14.84
C LEU A 22 -14.48 -11.12 16.21
N ASP A 23 -15.75 -10.94 16.58
CA ASP A 23 -16.31 -11.39 17.86
C ASP A 23 -16.76 -12.86 17.86
N SER A 24 -16.52 -13.61 16.78
CA SER A 24 -16.98 -15.00 16.72
C SER A 24 -16.18 -15.88 17.69
N PRO A 25 -16.83 -16.82 18.40
CA PRO A 25 -16.14 -17.78 19.27
C PRO A 25 -15.20 -18.71 18.50
N THR A 26 -15.40 -18.87 17.19
CA THR A 26 -14.54 -19.67 16.29
C THR A 26 -13.13 -19.08 16.16
N ARG A 27 -12.95 -17.76 16.35
CA ARG A 27 -11.62 -17.11 16.34
C ARG A 27 -10.81 -17.33 17.62
N VAL A 28 -11.43 -17.86 18.68
CA VAL A 28 -10.77 -18.17 19.96
C VAL A 28 -10.07 -19.53 19.91
N ILE A 29 -10.47 -20.40 18.98
CA ILE A 29 -9.87 -21.73 18.80
C ILE A 29 -8.67 -21.58 17.86
N PRO A 30 -7.45 -21.91 18.31
CA PRO A 30 -6.26 -21.86 17.46
C PRO A 30 -6.45 -22.73 16.21
N ILE A 31 -6.14 -22.18 15.03
CA ILE A 31 -6.26 -22.89 13.74
C ILE A 31 -5.29 -24.08 13.68
N GLN A 32 -4.18 -24.02 14.43
CA GLN A 32 -3.20 -25.09 14.57
C GLN A 32 -2.90 -25.29 16.06
N PRO A 33 -2.85 -26.55 16.56
CA PRO A 33 -2.55 -26.84 17.96
C PRO A 33 -1.17 -26.36 18.40
N ASP A 34 -0.21 -26.29 17.45
CA ASP A 34 1.16 -25.83 17.70
C ASP A 34 1.28 -24.29 17.79
N LEU A 35 0.21 -23.55 17.48
CA LEU A 35 0.16 -22.08 17.55
C LEU A 35 -0.60 -21.56 18.79
N ALA A 36 -0.81 -22.40 19.81
CA ALA A 36 -1.49 -22.02 21.05
C ALA A 36 -0.82 -20.87 21.83
N GLU A 37 0.45 -20.59 21.55
CA GLU A 37 1.20 -19.48 22.16
C GLU A 37 0.86 -18.11 21.56
N ILE A 38 0.35 -18.04 20.32
CA ILE A 38 0.00 -16.77 19.66
C ILE A 38 -1.46 -16.44 19.96
N LYS A 39 -1.71 -16.01 21.19
CA LYS A 39 -3.02 -15.46 21.57
C LYS A 39 -3.11 -14.01 21.10
N VAL A 40 -4.10 -13.71 20.26
CA VAL A 40 -4.51 -12.32 20.01
C VAL A 40 -5.01 -11.76 21.35
N PRO A 41 -4.44 -10.67 21.88
CA PRO A 41 -4.88 -10.14 23.16
C PRO A 41 -6.37 -9.73 23.14
N ASP A 42 -7.08 -9.99 24.23
CA ASP A 42 -8.55 -9.85 24.38
C ASP A 42 -9.04 -8.38 24.43
N GLY A 43 -8.39 -7.45 23.73
CA GLY A 43 -8.78 -6.04 23.69
C GLY A 43 -7.88 -5.18 22.82
N PRO A 44 -8.25 -3.91 22.58
CA PRO A 44 -7.45 -2.98 21.80
C PRO A 44 -6.11 -2.75 22.51
N LEU A 45 -5.04 -3.31 21.93
CA LEU A 45 -3.69 -3.10 22.42
C LEU A 45 -3.29 -1.63 22.25
N PRO A 46 -2.67 -1.01 23.26
CA PRO A 46 -2.07 0.31 23.07
C PRO A 46 -0.97 0.20 22.01
N SER A 47 -1.16 0.91 20.89
CA SER A 47 -0.36 0.81 19.66
C SER A 47 1.15 1.02 19.86
N TYR A 48 1.55 1.74 20.91
CA TYR A 48 2.94 2.08 21.20
C TYR A 48 3.65 1.11 22.16
N ARG A 49 2.98 0.04 22.62
CA ARG A 49 3.54 -0.92 23.58
C ARG A 49 3.73 -2.32 23.03
N TYR A 50 3.23 -2.58 21.82
CA TYR A 50 3.22 -3.92 21.23
C TYR A 50 3.72 -3.88 19.80
N HIS A 51 4.47 -4.90 19.42
CA HIS A 51 4.99 -5.02 18.06
C HIS A 51 3.84 -5.23 17.06
N PRO A 52 3.73 -4.42 15.99
CA PRO A 52 2.53 -4.40 15.14
C PRO A 52 2.31 -5.69 14.34
N VAL A 53 3.36 -6.51 14.16
CA VAL A 53 3.28 -7.78 13.41
C VAL A 53 3.13 -8.99 14.33
N THR A 54 3.74 -8.96 15.52
CA THR A 54 3.83 -10.14 16.40
C THR A 54 2.95 -10.02 17.63
N CYS A 55 2.37 -8.85 17.89
CA CYS A 55 1.58 -8.52 19.07
C CYS A 55 2.29 -8.81 20.41
N GLN A 56 3.62 -8.94 20.40
CA GLN A 56 4.41 -9.12 21.60
C GLN A 56 4.71 -7.76 22.26
N PRO A 57 4.78 -7.69 23.61
CA PRO A 57 5.17 -6.47 24.30
C PRO A 57 6.57 -6.02 23.85
N ILE A 58 6.69 -4.75 23.47
CA ILE A 58 7.98 -4.14 23.12
C ILE A 58 8.79 -4.00 24.41
N LYS A 59 9.96 -4.64 24.46
CA LYS A 59 10.88 -4.55 25.59
C LYS A 59 11.89 -3.42 25.35
N PRO A 60 12.41 -2.77 26.42
CA PRO A 60 13.42 -1.73 26.29
C PRO A 60 14.67 -2.15 25.51
N ARG A 61 15.01 -3.44 25.55
CA ARG A 61 16.15 -4.01 24.84
C ARG A 61 15.97 -4.01 23.32
N ASP A 62 14.71 -4.03 22.85
CA ASP A 62 14.38 -4.17 21.43
C ASP A 62 14.70 -2.91 20.63
N TYR A 63 14.87 -1.76 21.29
CA TYR A 63 15.15 -0.46 20.65
C TYR A 63 16.36 0.26 21.26
N GLN A 64 17.16 -0.42 22.09
CA GLN A 64 18.33 0.18 22.76
C GLN A 64 19.40 0.65 21.78
N THR A 65 19.62 -0.12 20.71
CA THR A 65 20.61 0.20 19.68
C THR A 65 20.20 1.45 18.91
N GLU A 66 18.92 1.53 18.53
CA GLU A 66 18.31 2.63 17.82
C GLU A 66 18.32 3.91 18.66
N LEU A 67 18.02 3.81 19.96
CA LEU A 67 18.13 4.96 20.87
C LEU A 67 19.56 5.47 20.97
N LYS A 68 20.55 4.57 21.09
CA LYS A 68 21.95 4.96 21.15
C LYS A 68 22.38 5.67 19.86
N GLN A 69 21.96 5.17 18.70
CA GLN A 69 22.20 5.84 17.42
C GLN A 69 21.53 7.20 17.34
N LEU A 70 20.30 7.34 17.87
CA LEU A 70 19.57 8.60 17.91
C LEU A 70 20.28 9.63 18.80
N GLU A 71 20.79 9.21 19.95
CA GLU A 71 21.57 10.06 20.86
C GLU A 71 22.90 10.51 20.23
N GLU A 72 23.57 9.63 19.47
CA GLU A 72 24.79 9.96 18.73
C GLU A 72 24.52 10.98 17.61
N GLN A 73 23.40 10.82 16.89
CA GLN A 73 23.00 11.71 15.79
C GLN A 73 22.47 13.06 16.28
N TYR A 74 21.72 13.07 17.38
CA TYR A 74 21.05 14.25 17.92
C TYR A 74 21.39 14.45 19.40
N LYS A 75 22.58 15.02 19.63
CA LYS A 75 23.12 15.26 20.98
C LYS A 75 22.30 16.25 21.82
N SER A 76 21.41 17.02 21.21
CA SER A 76 20.52 17.95 21.91
C SER A 76 19.11 17.88 21.35
N ARG A 77 18.13 18.21 22.20
CA ARG A 77 16.72 18.31 21.80
C ARG A 77 16.51 19.32 20.69
N GLU A 78 17.21 20.45 20.73
CA GLU A 78 17.14 21.48 19.69
C GLU A 78 17.68 20.97 18.34
N ALA A 79 18.78 20.20 18.35
CA ALA A 79 19.31 19.59 17.14
C ALA A 79 18.33 18.57 16.52
N ALA A 80 17.66 17.78 17.37
CA ALA A 80 16.62 16.85 16.92
C ALA A 80 15.44 17.59 16.27
N LEU A 81 14.98 18.69 16.89
CA LEU A 81 13.89 19.51 16.37
C LEU A 81 14.26 20.15 15.03
N HIS A 82 15.45 20.75 14.93
CA HIS A 82 15.91 21.36 13.69
C HIS A 82 16.02 20.32 12.56
N ALA A 83 16.54 19.12 12.85
CA ALA A 83 16.60 18.06 11.86
C ALA A 83 15.22 17.61 11.39
N GLN A 84 14.26 17.53 12.32
CA GLN A 84 12.87 17.23 11.98
C GLN A 84 12.25 18.33 11.08
N GLU A 85 12.51 19.60 11.38
CA GLU A 85 12.03 20.73 10.58
C GLU A 85 12.58 20.70 9.15
N GLU A 86 13.88 20.50 9.00
CA GLU A 86 14.52 20.39 7.69
C GLU A 86 13.98 19.20 6.88
N LEU A 87 13.79 18.05 7.54
CA LEU A 87 13.22 16.87 6.89
C LEU A 87 11.77 17.14 6.47
N SER A 88 10.99 17.82 7.30
CA SER A 88 9.61 18.23 6.98
C SER A 88 9.55 19.17 5.78
N LYS A 89 10.52 20.09 5.67
CA LYS A 89 10.62 21.03 4.56
C LYS A 89 10.94 20.31 3.25
N GLN A 90 11.92 19.40 3.27
CA GLN A 90 12.27 18.59 2.10
C GLN A 90 11.10 17.71 1.63
N VAL A 91 10.34 17.13 2.57
CA VAL A 91 9.14 16.35 2.22
C VAL A 91 8.08 17.23 1.56
N LYS A 92 7.81 18.42 2.12
CA LYS A 92 6.87 19.38 1.52
C LYS A 92 7.29 19.79 0.11
N GLU A 93 8.57 20.10 -0.10
CA GLU A 93 9.10 20.44 -1.42
C GLU A 93 8.92 19.29 -2.44
N LYS A 94 9.17 18.05 -2.03
CA LYS A 94 8.94 16.87 -2.88
C LYS A 94 7.46 16.69 -3.23
N ILE A 95 6.56 16.90 -2.27
CA ILE A 95 5.11 16.81 -2.51
C ILE A 95 4.66 17.88 -3.51
N GLU A 96 5.10 19.13 -3.33
CA GLU A 96 4.76 20.22 -4.26
C GLU A 96 5.33 19.99 -5.65
N ALA A 97 6.57 19.50 -5.76
CA ALA A 97 7.17 19.14 -7.05
C ALA A 97 6.40 18.02 -7.75
N ALA A 98 5.99 16.98 -7.01
CA ALA A 98 5.18 15.89 -7.53
C ALA A 98 3.79 16.38 -7.98
N LYS A 99 3.17 17.27 -7.21
CA LYS A 99 1.88 17.90 -7.54
C LYS A 99 1.96 18.70 -8.85
N ARG A 100 2.98 19.56 -9.00
CA ARG A 100 3.19 20.32 -10.25
C ARG A 100 3.36 19.40 -11.46
N LYS A 101 4.18 18.37 -11.35
CA LYS A 101 4.35 17.37 -12.43
C LYS A 101 3.03 16.70 -12.80
N ARG A 102 2.20 16.35 -11.80
CA ARG A 102 0.88 15.76 -12.04
C ARG A 102 -0.04 16.73 -12.78
N GLU A 103 -0.06 18.00 -12.37
CA GLU A 103 -0.86 19.05 -13.04
C GLU A 103 -0.41 19.28 -14.49
N ASP A 104 0.89 19.31 -14.75
CA ASP A 104 1.42 19.50 -16.10
C ASP A 104 1.11 18.31 -17.02
N VAL A 105 1.24 17.09 -16.51
CA VAL A 105 0.84 15.87 -17.23
C VAL A 105 -0.65 15.89 -17.53
N GLN A 106 -1.49 16.27 -16.55
CA GLN A 106 -2.94 16.36 -16.76
C GLN A 106 -3.29 17.37 -17.86
N LYS A 107 -2.70 18.57 -17.83
CA LYS A 107 -2.90 19.59 -18.87
C LYS A 107 -2.48 19.08 -20.25
N SER A 108 -1.35 18.36 -20.33
CA SER A 108 -0.88 17.77 -21.58
C SER A 108 -1.85 16.72 -22.12
N MET A 109 -2.37 15.86 -21.24
CA MET A 109 -3.37 14.85 -21.60
C MET A 109 -4.67 15.49 -22.09
N ASP A 110 -5.17 16.50 -21.39
CA ASP A 110 -6.40 17.21 -21.77
C ASP A 110 -6.24 17.90 -23.13
N LYS A 111 -5.05 18.48 -23.40
CA LYS A 111 -4.75 19.06 -24.71
C LYS A 111 -4.77 18.00 -25.81
N LYS A 112 -4.09 16.87 -25.61
CA LYS A 112 -4.08 15.77 -26.59
C LYS A 112 -5.46 15.16 -26.83
N LEU A 113 -6.30 15.09 -25.79
CA LEU A 113 -7.67 14.63 -25.93
C LEU A 113 -8.49 15.56 -26.84
N LYS A 114 -8.36 16.88 -26.66
CA LYS A 114 -9.02 17.86 -27.52
C LYS A 114 -8.53 17.78 -28.96
N GLU A 115 -7.21 17.68 -29.17
CA GLU A 115 -6.62 17.51 -30.50
C GLU A 115 -7.18 16.26 -31.19
N ARG A 116 -7.16 15.12 -30.51
CA ARG A 116 -7.73 13.85 -30.99
C ARG A 116 -9.21 13.99 -31.35
N GLU A 117 -10.00 14.65 -30.51
CA GLU A 117 -11.44 14.84 -30.77
C GLU A 117 -11.68 15.63 -32.06
N THR A 118 -10.92 16.71 -32.27
CA THR A 118 -11.01 17.50 -33.50
C THR A 118 -10.59 16.71 -34.74
N GLU A 119 -9.50 15.94 -34.65
CA GLU A 119 -9.04 15.06 -35.73
C GLU A 119 -10.08 14.01 -36.07
N MET A 120 -10.65 13.33 -35.07
CA MET A 120 -11.71 12.34 -35.26
C MET A 120 -12.93 12.94 -35.94
N LYS A 121 -13.32 14.16 -35.57
CA LYS A 121 -14.46 14.86 -36.20
C LYS A 121 -14.17 15.18 -37.67
N VAL A 122 -12.94 15.56 -38.01
CA VAL A 122 -12.54 15.81 -39.40
C VAL A 122 -12.54 14.50 -40.21
N VAL A 123 -11.98 13.43 -39.65
CA VAL A 123 -11.97 12.10 -40.29
C VAL A 123 -13.39 11.59 -40.54
N SER A 124 -14.30 11.71 -39.56
CA SER A 124 -15.70 11.30 -39.72
C SER A 124 -16.37 12.02 -40.89
N LYS A 125 -16.25 13.35 -40.95
CA LYS A 125 -16.81 14.15 -42.06
C LYS A 125 -16.26 13.71 -43.41
N PHE A 126 -14.96 13.44 -43.50
CA PHE A 126 -14.35 12.99 -44.75
C PHE A 126 -14.85 11.59 -45.17
N GLN A 127 -15.00 10.68 -44.22
CA GLN A 127 -15.58 9.36 -44.48
C GLN A 127 -17.04 9.48 -44.94
N GLU A 128 -17.86 10.28 -44.27
CA GLU A 128 -19.26 10.55 -44.65
C GLU A 128 -19.36 11.08 -46.08
N THR A 129 -18.52 12.07 -46.45
CA THR A 129 -18.48 12.59 -47.82
C THR A 129 -18.07 11.52 -48.83
N LYS A 130 -17.07 10.68 -48.51
CA LYS A 130 -16.61 9.61 -49.40
C LYS A 130 -17.63 8.50 -49.59
N THR A 131 -18.37 8.15 -48.54
CA THR A 131 -19.45 7.15 -48.64
C THR A 131 -20.67 7.69 -49.38
N SER A 132 -20.92 9.00 -49.30
CA SER A 132 -22.04 9.65 -50.00
C SER A 132 -21.76 9.89 -51.49
N ASP A 133 -20.50 9.82 -51.92
CA ASP A 133 -20.04 10.03 -53.32
C ASP A 133 -19.91 8.70 -54.10
N ILE A 134 -20.34 7.58 -53.52
CA ILE A 134 -20.47 6.30 -54.22
C ILE A 134 -21.89 6.26 -54.79
N PRO A 135 -22.08 6.39 -56.12
CA PRO A 135 -23.41 6.29 -56.72
C PRO A 135 -23.97 4.87 -56.53
N SER A 136 -25.23 4.79 -56.11
CA SER A 136 -25.98 3.54 -55.93
C SER A 136 -26.31 2.85 -57.25
#